data_AF-A0A954NQA4-F1
#
_entry.id   AF-A0A954NQA4-F1
#
_cell.length_a   1.000
_cell.length_b   1.000
_cell.length_c   1.000
_cell.angle_alpha   90.00
_cell.angle_beta   90.00
_cell.angle_gamma   90.00
#
_symmetry.space_group_name_H-M   'P 1'
#
loop_
_entity.id
_entity.type
_entity.pdbx_description
1 polymer ?
#
loop_
_entity_poly.entity_id
_entity_poly.type
_entity_poly.pdbx_seq_one_letter_code
_entity_poly.pdbx_strand_id
1 'polypeptide(L)'
;MMRLRHWQGAAVVLACCGLLLPYNPVQADVTAAKSQTPQIKATDVALTPSGALVGRVFTPNGKLVDGATVTILQGDKVVTSTNTNEKGLYEVPQLKPGMYQVVVANQGAPIRVWSAETAPPAAKVQADLGVGRVVRGQSCPNGCPDGYCECGGGAFFGLDVITLVTLGAAVTAAVLAGINQKDLDDLDKKIDKLISP
;
A
#
# COMPACT_ATOMS: atom_id res chain seq x y z
N MET A 1 -6.76 -42.98 -37.05
CA MET A 1 -6.32 -43.04 -35.63
C MET A 1 -4.91 -42.49 -35.35
N MET A 2 -4.05 -42.17 -36.34
CA MET A 2 -2.75 -41.54 -36.04
C MET A 2 -2.82 -40.04 -35.72
N ARG A 3 -3.81 -39.27 -36.20
CA ARG A 3 -3.87 -37.81 -35.96
C ARG A 3 -4.17 -37.41 -34.51
N LEU A 4 -4.92 -38.22 -33.75
CA LEU A 4 -5.31 -37.89 -32.37
C LEU A 4 -4.14 -38.03 -31.38
N ARG A 5 -3.27 -39.03 -31.59
CA ARG A 5 -2.09 -39.27 -30.75
C ARG A 5 -1.00 -38.19 -30.89
N HIS A 6 -0.91 -37.56 -32.07
CA HIS A 6 0.00 -36.43 -32.28
C HIS A 6 -0.49 -35.14 -31.60
N TRP A 7 -1.82 -34.96 -31.51
CA TRP A 7 -2.43 -33.82 -30.79
C TRP A 7 -2.32 -33.98 -29.27
N GLN A 8 -2.43 -35.20 -28.76
CA GLN A 8 -2.20 -35.49 -27.34
C GLN A 8 -0.73 -35.26 -26.95
N GLY A 9 0.23 -35.66 -27.78
CA GLY A 9 1.65 -35.35 -27.57
C GLY A 9 1.93 -33.83 -27.60
N ALA A 10 1.31 -33.11 -28.54
CA ALA A 10 1.47 -31.65 -28.63
C ALA A 10 0.91 -30.92 -27.39
N ALA A 11 -0.20 -31.38 -26.82
CA ALA A 11 -0.80 -30.79 -25.62
C ALA A 11 0.09 -30.97 -24.38
N VAL A 12 0.72 -32.14 -24.21
CA VAL A 12 1.64 -32.41 -23.10
C VAL A 12 2.92 -31.59 -23.21
N VAL A 13 3.45 -31.42 -24.42
CA VAL A 13 4.64 -30.57 -24.65
C VAL A 13 4.34 -29.09 -24.38
N LEU A 14 3.16 -28.59 -24.76
CA LEU A 14 2.73 -27.23 -24.43
C LEU A 14 2.58 -27.00 -22.91
N ALA A 15 2.04 -27.97 -22.19
CA ALA A 15 1.93 -27.91 -20.73
C ALA A 15 3.31 -27.94 -20.04
N CYS A 16 4.24 -28.78 -20.50
CA CYS A 16 5.61 -28.83 -19.96
C CYS A 16 6.43 -27.59 -20.34
N CYS A 17 6.24 -27.03 -21.54
CA CYS A 17 6.88 -25.77 -21.93
C CYS A 17 6.37 -24.59 -21.08
N GLY A 18 5.10 -24.57 -20.67
CA GLY A 18 4.57 -23.56 -19.76
C GLY A 18 5.18 -23.60 -18.35
N LEU A 19 5.62 -24.78 -17.91
CA LEU A 19 6.32 -25.00 -16.63
C LEU A 19 7.81 -24.62 -16.68
N LEU A 20 8.41 -24.59 -17.88
CA LEU A 20 9.81 -24.25 -18.12
C LEU A 20 10.03 -22.79 -18.50
N LEU A 21 8.97 -22.03 -18.78
CA LEU A 21 9.07 -20.58 -18.81
C LEU A 21 9.37 -20.14 -17.38
N PRO A 22 10.51 -19.46 -17.11
CA PRO A 22 10.69 -18.83 -15.83
C PRO A 22 9.49 -17.91 -15.66
N TYR A 23 8.68 -18.17 -14.62
CA TYR A 23 7.87 -17.11 -14.06
C TYR A 23 8.92 -16.06 -13.71
N ASN A 24 9.05 -15.02 -14.53
CA ASN A 24 9.67 -13.83 -14.02
C ASN A 24 8.66 -13.41 -12.95
N PRO A 25 8.96 -13.53 -11.64
CA PRO A 25 8.21 -12.70 -10.72
C PRO A 25 8.31 -11.31 -11.34
N VAL A 26 7.18 -10.64 -11.53
CA VAL A 26 7.21 -9.19 -11.63
C VAL A 26 7.87 -8.78 -10.33
N GLN A 27 9.20 -8.67 -10.35
CA GLN A 27 9.91 -7.91 -9.36
C GLN A 27 9.22 -6.57 -9.51
N ALA A 28 8.43 -6.22 -8.49
CA ALA A 28 8.33 -4.83 -8.13
C ALA A 28 9.77 -4.34 -8.25
N ASP A 29 10.01 -3.50 -9.25
CA ASP A 29 11.25 -2.79 -9.34
C ASP A 29 11.28 -2.02 -8.04
N VAL A 30 11.92 -2.61 -7.02
CA VAL A 30 12.54 -1.89 -5.94
C VAL A 30 13.70 -1.18 -6.63
N THR A 31 13.35 -0.25 -7.52
CA THR A 31 14.26 0.69 -8.14
C THR A 31 15.00 1.22 -6.96
N ALA A 32 16.28 0.83 -6.86
CA ALA A 32 17.06 0.82 -5.64
C ALA A 32 16.59 1.95 -4.75
N ALA A 33 15.84 1.60 -3.69
CA ALA A 33 15.56 2.55 -2.64
C ALA A 33 16.95 2.91 -2.14
N LYS A 34 17.53 3.99 -2.69
CA LYS A 34 18.66 4.69 -2.12
C LYS A 34 18.35 4.66 -0.65
N SER A 35 19.20 4.03 0.13
CA SER A 35 19.16 4.09 1.59
C SER A 35 19.16 5.55 1.94
N GLN A 36 17.96 6.13 1.97
CA GLN A 36 17.70 7.39 2.61
C GLN A 36 17.87 6.99 4.05
N THR A 37 19.05 7.29 4.59
CA THR A 37 19.19 7.65 5.99
C THR A 37 17.88 8.34 6.38
N PRO A 38 17.20 7.97 7.48
CA PRO A 38 15.96 8.60 7.90
C PRO A 38 16.22 10.10 8.15
N GLN A 39 16.26 10.87 7.07
CA GLN A 39 16.34 12.30 7.06
C GLN A 39 14.90 12.68 7.31
N ILE A 40 14.64 13.13 8.53
CA ILE A 40 13.34 13.65 8.89
C ILE A 40 13.06 14.77 7.91
N LYS A 41 12.25 14.49 6.89
CA LYS A 41 12.06 15.36 5.74
C LYS A 41 11.26 16.55 6.25
N ALA A 42 11.96 17.65 6.51
CA ALA A 42 11.31 18.87 6.94
C ALA A 42 10.37 19.36 5.83
N THR A 43 9.18 19.80 6.22
CA THR A 43 8.23 20.37 5.27
C THR A 43 8.61 21.81 5.00
N ASP A 44 8.77 22.19 3.74
CA ASP A 44 9.02 23.57 3.34
C ASP A 44 7.73 24.40 3.44
N VAL A 45 7.77 25.47 4.24
CA VAL A 45 6.66 26.39 4.49
C VAL A 45 7.11 27.82 4.24
N ALA A 46 6.34 28.58 3.47
CA ALA A 46 6.57 30.00 3.21
C ALA A 46 5.84 30.85 4.26
N LEU A 47 6.51 31.88 4.76
CA LEU A 47 5.89 32.90 5.59
C LEU A 47 4.96 33.78 4.75
N THR A 48 3.96 34.37 5.41
CA THR A 48 3.17 35.45 4.82
C THR A 48 4.07 36.66 4.49
N PRO A 49 3.61 37.61 3.65
CA PRO A 49 4.34 38.86 3.41
C PRO A 49 4.61 39.68 4.68
N SER A 50 3.79 39.51 5.72
CA SER A 50 4.00 40.11 7.04
C SER A 50 5.02 39.38 7.93
N GLY A 51 5.61 38.28 7.44
CA GLY A 51 6.56 37.46 8.19
C GLY A 51 5.90 36.55 9.23
N ALA A 52 4.62 36.20 9.05
CA ALA A 52 3.89 35.33 9.95
C ALA A 52 3.86 33.89 9.43
N LEU A 53 4.03 32.93 10.34
CA LEU A 53 3.76 31.51 10.09
C LEU A 53 2.30 31.25 10.39
N VAL A 54 1.57 30.75 9.39
CA VAL A 54 0.17 30.37 9.52
C VAL A 54 0.02 28.87 9.36
N GLY A 55 -0.94 28.30 10.10
CA GLY A 55 -1.20 26.88 10.04
C GLY A 55 -2.51 26.50 10.71
N ARG A 56 -2.82 25.21 10.67
CA ARG A 56 -4.06 24.68 11.24
C ARG A 56 -3.82 23.35 11.93
N VAL A 57 -4.50 23.16 13.05
CA VAL A 57 -4.47 21.93 13.84
C VAL A 57 -5.79 21.18 13.70
N PHE A 58 -5.70 19.90 13.36
CA PHE A 58 -6.85 19.02 13.21
C PHE A 58 -6.56 17.62 13.77
N THR A 59 -7.62 16.92 14.16
CA THR A 59 -7.57 15.52 14.63
C THR A 59 -7.56 14.54 13.45
N PRO A 60 -7.29 13.23 13.65
CA PRO A 60 -7.27 12.26 12.56
C PRO A 60 -8.66 12.07 11.93
N ASN A 61 -9.72 12.44 12.66
CA ASN A 61 -11.10 12.42 12.19
C ASN A 61 -11.46 13.70 11.40
N GLY A 62 -10.50 14.58 11.10
CA GLY A 62 -10.70 15.85 10.40
C GLY A 62 -11.33 16.96 11.24
N LYS A 63 -11.61 16.73 12.53
CA LYS A 63 -12.16 17.76 13.43
C LYS A 63 -11.07 18.78 13.80
N LEU A 64 -11.38 20.06 13.65
CA LEU A 64 -10.51 21.18 14.03
C LEU A 64 -10.39 21.27 15.56
N VAL A 65 -9.20 21.63 16.04
CA VAL A 65 -8.91 21.68 17.49
C VAL A 65 -8.78 23.13 17.95
N ASP A 66 -9.73 23.58 18.76
CA ASP A 66 -9.70 24.88 19.43
C ASP A 66 -8.82 24.83 20.69
N GLY A 67 -8.14 25.94 21.01
CA GLY A 67 -7.33 26.09 22.22
C GLY A 67 -6.10 25.18 22.32
N ALA A 68 -5.65 24.57 21.21
CA ALA A 68 -4.44 23.76 21.21
C ALA A 68 -3.20 24.65 21.32
N THR A 69 -2.34 24.36 22.30
CA THR A 69 -1.05 25.05 22.45
C THR A 69 -0.06 24.54 21.41
N VAL A 70 0.30 25.42 20.49
CA VAL A 70 1.30 25.22 19.44
C VAL A 70 2.60 25.85 19.89
N THR A 71 3.64 25.04 20.04
CA THR A 71 4.97 25.49 20.45
C THR A 71 5.95 25.39 19.28
N ILE A 72 6.68 26.47 19.01
CA ILE A 72 7.71 26.52 17.97
C ILE A 72 9.07 26.42 18.65
N LEU A 73 9.85 25.39 18.29
CA LEU A 73 11.20 25.18 18.79
C LEU A 73 12.23 25.34 17.69
N GLN A 74 13.42 25.79 18.07
CA GLN A 74 14.60 25.81 17.22
C GLN A 74 15.72 25.06 17.96
N GLY A 75 15.99 23.82 17.54
CA GLY A 75 16.75 22.89 18.37
C GLY A 75 16.00 22.62 19.68
N ASP A 76 16.67 22.75 20.81
CA ASP A 76 16.09 22.53 22.16
C ASP A 76 15.45 23.79 22.78
N LYS A 77 15.50 24.93 22.07
CA LYS A 77 14.99 26.20 22.59
C LYS A 77 13.58 26.47 22.08
N VAL A 78 12.67 26.78 23.01
CA VAL A 78 11.36 27.35 22.68
C VAL A 78 11.55 28.78 22.17
N VAL A 79 11.14 29.02 20.93
CA VAL A 79 11.18 30.34 20.30
C VAL A 79 9.92 31.11 20.68
N THR A 80 8.76 30.46 20.59
CA THR A 80 7.45 31.04 20.88
C THR A 80 6.38 29.96 21.02
N SER A 81 5.23 30.34 21.58
CA SER A 81 4.04 29.50 21.69
C SER A 81 2.79 30.31 21.43
N THR A 82 1.81 29.73 20.75
CA THR A 82 0.50 30.33 20.48
C THR A 82 -0.60 29.31 20.69
N ASN A 83 -1.85 29.76 20.83
CA ASN A 83 -3.01 28.88 20.91
C ASN A 83 -3.81 28.94 19.61
N THR A 84 -4.39 27.81 19.21
CA THR A 84 -5.32 27.78 18.08
C THR A 84 -6.67 28.41 18.45
N ASN A 85 -7.37 28.93 17.44
CA ASN A 85 -8.74 29.45 17.58
C ASN A 85 -9.81 28.37 17.30
N GLU A 86 -11.10 28.75 17.35
CA GLU A 86 -12.25 27.86 17.11
C GLU A 86 -12.21 27.08 15.78
N LYS A 87 -11.48 27.61 14.79
CA LYS A 87 -11.27 27.00 13.47
C LYS A 87 -9.97 26.18 13.40
N GLY A 88 -9.33 25.93 14.54
CA GLY A 88 -8.03 25.28 14.65
C GLY A 88 -6.87 26.05 14.02
N LEU A 89 -7.07 27.31 13.63
CA LEU A 89 -6.04 28.13 12.98
C LEU A 89 -5.12 28.72 14.04
N TYR A 90 -3.83 28.76 13.74
CA TYR A 90 -2.84 29.48 14.54
C TYR A 90 -2.01 30.40 13.65
N GLU A 91 -1.58 31.50 14.23
CA GLU A 91 -0.69 32.47 13.61
C GLU A 91 0.45 32.81 14.57
N VAL A 92 1.67 32.80 14.04
CA VAL A 92 2.88 33.18 14.75
C VAL A 92 3.56 34.31 13.98
N PRO A 93 3.43 35.57 14.42
CA PRO A 93 4.01 36.71 13.73
C PRO A 93 5.53 36.77 13.92
N GLN A 94 6.20 37.48 13.00
CA GLN A 94 7.62 37.85 13.09
C GLN A 94 8.61 36.67 13.23
N LEU A 95 8.30 35.53 12.60
CA LEU A 95 9.20 34.39 12.58
C LEU A 95 10.30 34.61 11.53
N LYS A 96 11.56 34.37 11.89
CA LYS A 96 12.67 34.46 10.94
C LYS A 96 12.72 33.20 10.07
N PRO A 97 13.11 33.26 8.79
CA PRO A 97 13.37 32.07 7.99
C PRO A 97 14.41 31.15 8.66
N GLY A 98 14.20 29.85 8.61
CA GLY A 98 15.05 28.88 9.29
C GLY A 98 14.39 27.51 9.50
N MET A 99 15.12 26.61 10.15
CA MET A 99 14.63 25.29 10.55
C MET A 99 13.96 25.37 11.92
N TYR A 100 12.72 24.90 12.02
CA TYR A 100 11.98 24.86 13.27
C TYR A 100 11.30 23.50 13.45
N GLN A 101 10.91 23.21 14.67
CA GLN A 101 10.03 22.10 15.01
C GLN A 101 8.75 22.67 15.59
N VAL A 102 7.61 22.32 14.99
CA VAL A 102 6.31 22.68 15.54
C VAL A 102 5.79 21.52 16.36
N VAL A 103 5.50 21.77 17.63
CA VAL A 103 5.02 20.77 18.58
C VAL A 103 3.63 21.13 19.06
N VAL A 104 2.72 20.17 18.96
CA VAL A 104 1.34 20.27 19.46
C VAL A 104 1.02 18.98 20.19
N ALA A 105 0.53 19.06 21.44
CA ALA A 105 0.14 17.89 22.24
C ALA A 105 1.19 16.74 22.25
N ASN A 106 2.48 17.09 22.45
CA ASN A 106 3.64 16.19 22.42
C ASN A 106 3.97 15.54 21.06
N GLN A 107 3.35 16.00 19.98
CA GLN A 107 3.66 15.56 18.62
C GLN A 107 4.34 16.69 17.85
N GLY A 108 5.54 16.40 17.34
CA GLY A 108 6.38 17.37 16.67
C GLY A 108 6.61 17.03 15.20
N ALA A 109 6.54 18.03 14.33
CA ALA A 109 6.96 17.92 12.94
C ALA A 109 8.04 18.98 12.64
N PRO A 110 9.18 18.61 12.04
CA PRO A 110 10.14 19.61 11.58
C PRO A 110 9.62 20.31 10.32
N ILE A 111 9.77 21.62 10.31
CA ILE A 111 9.44 22.49 9.20
C ILE A 111 10.66 23.35 8.83
N ARG A 112 10.81 23.64 7.54
CA ARG A 112 11.74 24.64 7.04
C ARG A 112 10.93 25.85 6.62
N VAL A 113 11.15 26.96 7.31
CA VAL A 113 10.45 28.21 7.10
C VAL A 113 11.25 29.10 6.15
N TRP A 114 10.61 29.59 5.09
CA TRP A 114 11.18 30.49 4.08
C TRP A 114 10.51 31.86 4.14
N SER A 115 11.20 32.93 3.70
CA SER A 115 10.51 34.20 3.46
C SER A 115 9.63 34.09 2.21
N ALA A 116 8.60 34.93 2.10
CA ALA A 116 7.71 34.95 0.93
C ALA A 116 8.47 35.09 -0.41
N GLU A 117 9.60 35.79 -0.41
CA GLU A 117 10.42 36.06 -1.59
C GLU A 117 11.42 34.94 -1.93
N THR A 118 11.83 34.13 -0.95
CA THR A 118 12.86 33.08 -1.12
C THR A 118 12.27 31.67 -1.13
N ALA A 119 10.94 31.55 -1.03
CA ALA A 119 10.26 30.28 -0.98
C ALA A 119 10.35 29.53 -2.33
N PRO A 120 10.72 28.23 -2.32
CA PRO A 120 10.61 27.39 -3.50
C PRO A 120 9.16 27.31 -4.02
N PRO A 121 8.93 27.08 -5.32
CA PRO A 121 7.58 26.93 -5.87
C PRO A 121 6.76 25.79 -5.23
N ALA A 122 7.44 24.81 -4.61
CA ALA A 122 6.81 23.68 -3.92
C ALA A 122 6.51 23.94 -2.44
N ALA A 123 6.91 25.09 -1.89
CA ALA A 123 6.68 25.42 -0.49
C ALA A 123 5.19 25.65 -0.22
N LYS A 124 4.71 25.15 0.93
CA LYS A 124 3.32 25.36 1.36
C LYS A 124 3.19 26.73 2.00
N VAL A 125 2.07 27.42 1.78
CA VAL A 125 1.78 28.69 2.46
C VAL A 125 1.25 28.46 3.88
N GLN A 126 0.83 27.23 4.21
CA GLN A 126 0.26 26.86 5.50
C GLN A 126 0.90 25.59 6.05
N ALA A 127 1.19 25.60 7.35
CA ALA A 127 1.67 24.46 8.12
C ALA A 127 0.49 23.72 8.77
N ASP A 128 -0.06 22.75 8.06
CA ASP A 128 -1.16 21.91 8.54
C ASP A 128 -0.62 20.77 9.42
N LEU A 129 -1.12 20.67 10.66
CA LEU A 129 -0.65 19.74 11.68
C LEU A 129 -1.79 18.83 12.16
N GLY A 130 -1.63 17.53 11.93
CA GLY A 130 -2.51 16.50 12.48
C GLY A 130 -2.08 16.11 13.88
N VAL A 131 -2.95 16.28 14.88
CA VAL A 131 -2.79 15.70 16.22
C VAL A 131 -3.50 14.36 16.29
N GLY A 132 -2.85 13.34 16.84
CA GLY A 132 -3.33 11.97 16.97
C GLY A 132 -2.37 10.94 16.37
N ARG A 133 -2.67 9.66 16.57
CA ARG A 133 -1.81 8.57 16.10
C ARG A 133 -1.73 8.58 14.57
N VAL A 134 -0.60 9.01 14.02
CA VAL A 134 -0.31 8.90 12.59
C VAL A 134 -0.09 7.43 12.26
N VAL A 135 -1.06 6.80 11.62
CA VAL A 135 -0.89 5.47 11.02
C VAL A 135 -0.45 5.65 9.57
N ARG A 136 0.58 4.93 9.14
CA ARG A 136 0.92 4.88 7.70
C ARG A 136 -0.22 4.14 7.01
N GLY A 137 -1.04 4.85 6.25
CA GLY A 137 -2.04 4.22 5.40
C GLY A 137 -1.34 3.49 4.25
N GLN A 138 -1.44 2.16 4.20
CA GLN A 138 -1.31 1.47 2.91
C GLN A 138 -2.56 1.83 2.12
N SER A 139 -2.42 2.63 1.06
CA SER A 139 -3.56 2.95 0.21
C SER A 139 -3.96 1.70 -0.56
N CYS A 140 -5.11 1.12 -0.21
CA CYS A 140 -5.80 0.16 -1.06
C CYS A 140 -6.49 0.95 -2.18
N PRO A 141 -6.16 0.75 -3.47
CA PRO A 141 -6.69 1.55 -4.57
C PRO A 141 -8.22 1.60 -4.67
N ASN A 142 -8.93 0.63 -4.08
CA ASN A 142 -10.39 0.51 -4.16
C ASN A 142 -11.10 0.68 -2.80
N GLY A 143 -10.41 1.15 -1.75
CA GLY A 143 -10.97 1.24 -0.40
C GLY A 143 -11.20 -0.13 0.27
N CYS A 144 -11.60 -0.12 1.55
CA CYS A 144 -11.90 -1.34 2.33
C CYS A 144 -13.41 -1.31 2.68
N PRO A 145 -14.31 -1.79 1.79
CA PRO A 145 -15.76 -1.66 1.99
C PRO A 145 -16.28 -2.42 3.21
N ASP A 146 -15.62 -3.51 3.62
CA ASP A 146 -16.11 -4.41 4.68
C ASP A 146 -15.18 -4.52 5.92
N GLY A 147 -14.27 -3.55 6.10
CA GLY A 147 -13.33 -3.55 7.24
C GLY A 147 -12.12 -4.48 7.10
N TYR A 148 -12.05 -5.24 6.00
CA TYR A 148 -10.87 -5.98 5.58
C TYR A 148 -10.27 -5.29 4.36
N CYS A 149 -8.99 -4.96 4.45
CA CYS A 149 -8.27 -4.34 3.36
C CYS A 149 -7.69 -5.42 2.45
N GLU A 150 -8.37 -5.71 1.34
CA GLU A 150 -7.86 -6.62 0.31
C GLU A 150 -6.79 -5.90 -0.52
N CYS A 151 -5.54 -6.05 -0.09
CA CYS A 151 -4.36 -5.55 -0.82
C CYS A 151 -3.97 -6.46 -2.01
N GLY A 152 -4.83 -7.37 -2.42
CA GLY A 152 -4.61 -8.31 -3.52
C GLY A 152 -5.89 -9.10 -3.72
N GLY A 153 -6.55 -8.87 -4.85
CA GLY A 153 -7.79 -9.55 -5.20
C GLY A 153 -7.56 -11.05 -5.28
N GLY A 154 -8.32 -11.81 -4.49
CA GLY A 154 -8.37 -13.25 -4.61
C GLY A 154 -9.05 -13.93 -3.42
N ALA A 155 -10.30 -14.36 -3.64
CA ALA A 155 -11.01 -15.22 -2.71
C ALA A 155 -10.26 -16.56 -2.61
N PHE A 156 -9.77 -16.86 -1.40
CA PHE A 156 -8.85 -17.96 -1.05
C PHE A 156 -7.39 -17.75 -1.45
N PHE A 157 -6.54 -17.50 -0.44
CA PHE A 157 -5.07 -17.44 -0.55
C PHE A 157 -4.52 -16.47 -1.60
N GLY A 158 -5.25 -15.40 -1.93
CA GLY A 158 -4.81 -14.40 -2.91
C GLY A 158 -4.84 -14.89 -4.37
N LEU A 159 -5.57 -15.98 -4.65
CA LEU A 159 -5.85 -16.42 -6.01
C LEU A 159 -7.19 -15.85 -6.47
N ASP A 160 -7.20 -15.22 -7.65
CA ASP A 160 -8.44 -14.79 -8.29
C ASP A 160 -9.33 -15.99 -8.67
N VAL A 161 -10.64 -15.75 -8.77
CA VAL A 161 -11.67 -16.75 -9.09
C VAL A 161 -11.37 -17.46 -10.43
N ILE A 162 -10.87 -16.74 -11.44
CA ILE A 162 -10.51 -17.33 -12.73
C ILE A 162 -9.29 -18.25 -12.55
N THR A 163 -8.31 -17.85 -11.73
CA THR A 163 -7.14 -18.67 -11.42
C THR A 163 -7.53 -19.95 -10.67
N LEU A 164 -8.49 -19.86 -9.76
CA LEU A 164 -8.97 -21.00 -8.98
C LEU A 164 -9.75 -22.00 -9.85
N VAL A 165 -10.58 -21.51 -10.77
CA VAL A 165 -11.31 -22.35 -11.73
C VAL A 165 -10.36 -23.05 -12.71
N THR A 166 -9.35 -22.35 -13.20
CA THR A 166 -8.39 -22.94 -14.16
C THR A 166 -7.50 -24.01 -13.52
N LEU A 167 -7.01 -23.77 -12.30
CA LEU A 167 -6.26 -24.78 -11.54
C LEU A 167 -7.13 -25.99 -11.18
N GLY A 168 -8.37 -25.76 -10.73
CA GLY A 168 -9.32 -26.84 -10.42
C GLY A 168 -9.60 -27.73 -11.64
N ALA A 169 -9.83 -27.12 -12.81
CA ALA A 169 -10.02 -27.85 -14.06
C ALA A 169 -8.75 -28.62 -14.47
N ALA A 170 -7.56 -28.03 -14.33
CA ALA A 170 -6.30 -28.67 -14.67
C ALA A 170 -5.99 -29.89 -13.80
N VAL A 171 -6.21 -29.81 -12.48
CA VAL A 171 -6.02 -30.94 -11.55
C VAL A 171 -7.00 -32.06 -11.87
N THR A 172 -8.27 -31.73 -12.12
CA THR A 172 -9.29 -32.73 -12.47
C THR A 172 -8.95 -33.44 -13.78
N ALA A 173 -8.49 -32.70 -14.79
CA ALA A 173 -8.06 -33.26 -16.06
C ALA A 173 -6.82 -34.15 -15.92
N ALA A 174 -5.85 -33.78 -15.08
CA ALA A 174 -4.66 -34.59 -14.82
C ALA A 174 -5.01 -35.91 -14.11
N VAL A 175 -5.92 -35.88 -13.14
CA VAL A 175 -6.43 -37.08 -12.46
C VAL A 175 -7.14 -38.00 -13.46
N LEU A 176 -8.02 -37.45 -14.30
CA LEU A 176 -8.72 -38.22 -15.33
C LEU A 176 -7.78 -38.78 -16.40
N ALA A 177 -6.73 -38.06 -16.77
CA ALA A 177 -5.73 -38.51 -17.74
C ALA A 177 -4.79 -39.59 -17.17
N GLY A 178 -4.58 -39.60 -15.85
CA GLY A 178 -3.78 -40.63 -15.16
C GLY A 178 -4.50 -41.98 -15.03
N ILE A 179 -5.82 -41.99 -15.14
CA ILE A 179 -6.62 -43.23 -15.13
C ILE A 179 -6.59 -43.84 -16.53
N ASN A 180 -5.91 -44.98 -16.67
CA ASN A 180 -5.75 -45.66 -17.95
C ASN A 180 -7.01 -46.50 -18.27
N GLN A 181 -7.54 -46.38 -19.49
CA GLN A 181 -8.79 -47.04 -19.89
C GLN A 181 -8.72 -48.57 -19.76
N LYS A 182 -7.53 -49.16 -19.97
CA LYS A 182 -7.28 -50.60 -19.75
C LYS A 182 -7.43 -51.03 -18.29
N ASP A 183 -7.10 -50.15 -17.34
CA ASP A 183 -7.16 -50.46 -15.91
C ASP A 183 -8.60 -50.36 -15.40
N LEU A 184 -9.42 -49.52 -16.04
CA LEU A 184 -10.87 -49.46 -15.81
C LEU A 184 -11.58 -50.71 -16.33
N ASP A 185 -11.28 -51.13 -17.56
CA ASP A 185 -11.89 -52.32 -18.17
C ASP A 185 -11.52 -53.62 -17.42
N ASP A 186 -10.31 -53.67 -16.85
CA ASP A 186 -9.84 -54.83 -16.08
C ASP A 186 -10.43 -54.87 -14.66
N LEU A 187 -10.72 -53.70 -14.06
CA LEU A 187 -11.49 -53.58 -12.82
C LEU A 187 -12.95 -54.01 -13.02
N ASP A 188 -13.57 -53.61 -14.13
CA ASP A 188 -14.95 -53.95 -14.46
C ASP A 188 -15.13 -55.47 -14.62
N LYS A 189 -14.21 -56.11 -15.36
CA LYS A 189 -14.18 -57.58 -15.50
C LYS A 189 -13.97 -58.31 -14.17
N LYS A 190 -13.17 -57.75 -13.26
CA LYS A 190 -12.97 -58.33 -11.91
C LYS A 190 -14.23 -58.20 -11.06
N ILE A 191 -14.94 -57.07 -11.17
CA ILE A 191 -16.20 -56.85 -10.47
C ILE A 191 -17.27 -57.83 -10.99
N ASP A 192 -17.41 -57.98 -12.31
CA ASP A 192 -18.35 -58.94 -12.91
C ASP A 192 -18.05 -60.39 -12.49
N LYS A 193 -16.77 -60.75 -12.38
CA LYS A 193 -16.35 -62.07 -11.91
C LYS A 193 -16.64 -62.33 -10.43
N LEU A 194 -16.77 -61.28 -9.61
CA LEU A 194 -17.13 -61.37 -8.19
C LEU A 194 -18.64 -61.33 -7.95
N ILE A 195 -19.41 -60.79 -8.91
CA ILE A 195 -20.87 -60.66 -8.84
C ILE A 195 -21.60 -61.84 -9.52
N SER A 196 -20.93 -62.55 -10.43
CA SER A 196 -21.46 -63.80 -10.98
C SER A 196 -21.47 -64.91 -9.89
N PRO A 197 -22.61 -65.59 -9.66
CA PRO A 197 -22.72 -66.67 -8.67
C PRO A 197 -21.89 -67.91 -9.02
#